data_AF-A0A257LSK3-F1
#
_entry.id   AF-A0A257LSK3-F1
#
_cell.length_a   1.000
_cell.length_b   1.000
_cell.length_c   1.000
_cell.angle_alpha   90.00
_cell.angle_beta   90.00
_cell.angle_gamma   90.00
#
_symmetry.space_group_name_H-M   'P 1'
#
loop_
_entity.id
_entity.type
_entity.pdbx_description
1 polymer ?
#
loop_
_entity_poly.entity_id
_entity_poly.type
_entity_poly.pdbx_seq_one_letter_code
_entity_poly.pdbx_strand_id
1 'polypeptide(L)'
;PFSLKAAGIGSLCLTSALAEGTVDAARNDLKKAVSELDSTKKEYLDLRKSLYKDINRLDDEALSLTKELRALEKEESQRATNLKILDRELDKSKTDVKYAIDLLNQYSKALVTRLHPAEGQLYNDTVKKIDQKALTLADDPKAELIERCQVLKIGLDRLGSIIGGHRFSGKALKNGSQTTDGTLLLAGPSVFFASTDNTFEGVATYAATGTPYPSVLALK
;
A
#
# COMPACT_ATOMS: atom_id res chain seq x y z
N PRO A 1 95.50 -43.01 74.73
CA PRO A 1 95.98 -43.77 75.91
C PRO A 1 94.97 -43.66 77.07
N PHE A 2 94.62 -44.82 77.61
CA PHE A 2 93.82 -45.09 78.82
C PHE A 2 92.28 -44.99 78.78
N SER A 3 91.73 -46.13 79.15
CA SER A 3 90.34 -46.54 79.39
C SER A 3 90.05 -46.51 80.91
N LEU A 4 88.77 -46.79 81.26
CA LEU A 4 88.16 -47.09 82.58
C LEU A 4 87.45 -45.87 83.23
N LYS A 5 86.24 -45.94 83.80
CA LYS A 5 85.33 -47.04 84.25
C LYS A 5 83.92 -46.41 84.44
N ALA A 6 82.86 -47.01 83.90
CA ALA A 6 81.80 -47.74 84.62
C ALA A 6 81.03 -46.98 85.72
N ALA A 7 79.75 -46.69 85.45
CA ALA A 7 78.68 -46.62 86.45
C ALA A 7 77.38 -47.12 85.80
N GLY A 8 76.86 -48.22 86.33
CA GLY A 8 75.70 -48.93 85.82
C GLY A 8 74.36 -48.34 86.27
N ILE A 9 73.37 -48.53 85.40
CA ILE A 9 72.01 -49.03 85.64
C ILE A 9 71.25 -48.46 86.85
N GLY A 10 70.31 -47.56 86.54
CA GLY A 10 69.10 -47.27 87.31
C GLY A 10 68.10 -46.59 86.36
N SER A 11 67.28 -47.35 85.65
CA SER A 11 65.91 -47.73 86.03
C SER A 11 64.94 -46.55 86.09
N LEU A 12 63.99 -46.63 85.15
CA LEU A 12 62.57 -46.26 85.23
C LEU A 12 62.12 -44.79 85.12
N CYS A 13 61.13 -44.66 84.22
CA CYS A 13 59.95 -43.80 84.32
C CYS A 13 60.16 -42.28 84.21
N LEU A 14 60.19 -41.75 82.98
CA LEU A 14 59.78 -40.35 82.74
C LEU A 14 59.51 -40.03 81.26
N THR A 15 58.78 -40.87 80.52
CA THR A 15 58.37 -40.53 79.14
C THR A 15 57.00 -41.09 78.72
N SER A 16 56.01 -41.16 79.62
CA SER A 16 54.61 -41.42 79.21
C SER A 16 53.68 -40.21 79.33
N ALA A 17 54.06 -39.15 80.05
CA ALA A 17 53.15 -38.03 80.32
C ALA A 17 53.21 -36.86 79.30
N LEU A 18 54.20 -36.80 78.40
CA LEU A 18 54.27 -35.77 77.33
C LEU A 18 53.71 -36.25 75.97
N ALA A 19 53.46 -37.55 75.81
CA ALA A 19 52.91 -38.13 74.58
C ALA A 19 51.37 -38.01 74.53
N GLU A 20 50.68 -38.03 75.68
CA GLU A 20 49.21 -37.98 75.71
C GLU A 20 48.67 -36.58 75.31
N GLY A 21 49.31 -35.49 75.77
CA GLY A 21 48.90 -34.13 75.41
C GLY A 21 49.15 -33.73 73.94
N THR A 22 50.14 -34.35 73.27
CA THR A 22 50.46 -34.09 71.86
C THR A 22 49.57 -34.89 70.90
N VAL A 23 49.20 -36.11 71.30
CA VAL A 23 48.26 -36.96 70.53
C VAL A 23 46.83 -36.42 70.62
N ASP A 24 46.42 -35.86 71.76
CA ASP A 24 45.10 -35.24 71.90
C ASP A 24 44.99 -33.87 71.22
N ALA A 25 46.06 -33.07 71.19
CA ALA A 25 46.13 -31.84 70.40
C ALA A 25 46.03 -32.14 68.89
N ALA A 26 46.79 -33.12 68.38
CA ALA A 26 46.73 -33.54 66.98
C ALA A 26 45.35 -34.12 66.60
N ARG A 27 44.68 -34.83 67.52
CA ARG A 27 43.29 -35.29 67.33
C ARG A 27 42.29 -34.13 67.28
N ASN A 28 42.48 -33.09 68.10
CA ASN A 28 41.64 -31.91 68.08
C ASN A 28 41.85 -31.06 66.81
N ASP A 29 43.08 -30.92 66.33
CA ASP A 29 43.36 -30.22 65.06
C ASP A 29 42.82 -31.02 63.86
N LEU A 30 42.94 -32.35 63.88
CA LEU A 30 42.29 -33.21 62.89
C LEU A 30 40.76 -33.03 62.93
N LYS A 31 40.14 -33.00 64.11
CA LYS A 31 38.70 -32.74 64.25
C LYS A 31 38.30 -31.36 63.72
N LYS A 32 39.09 -30.32 64.00
CA LYS A 32 38.85 -28.96 63.48
C LYS A 32 38.96 -28.93 61.96
N ALA A 33 40.03 -29.47 61.39
CA ALA A 33 40.22 -29.53 59.94
C ALA A 33 39.11 -30.34 59.24
N VAL A 34 38.65 -31.44 59.85
CA VAL A 34 37.49 -32.20 59.34
C VAL A 34 36.22 -31.37 59.42
N SER A 35 36.00 -30.62 60.51
CA SER A 35 34.82 -29.75 60.65
C SER A 35 34.82 -28.57 59.67
N GLU A 36 35.99 -27.97 59.42
CA GLU A 36 36.18 -26.88 58.44
C GLU A 36 36.05 -27.38 57.00
N LEU A 37 36.52 -28.59 56.71
CA LEU A 37 36.30 -29.25 55.42
C LEU A 37 34.81 -29.54 55.18
N ASP A 38 34.09 -29.98 56.23
CA ASP A 38 32.66 -30.26 56.11
C ASP A 38 31.82 -28.98 56.01
N SER A 39 32.21 -27.88 56.66
CA SER A 39 31.53 -26.58 56.50
C SER A 39 31.75 -26.00 55.10
N THR A 40 33.00 -25.99 54.61
CA THR A 40 33.32 -25.51 53.26
C THR A 40 32.64 -26.36 52.19
N LYS A 41 32.60 -27.68 52.34
CA LYS A 41 31.81 -28.56 51.45
C LYS A 41 30.33 -28.17 51.41
N LYS A 42 29.71 -27.87 52.55
CA LYS A 42 28.31 -27.43 52.62
C LYS A 42 28.12 -26.09 51.89
N GLU A 43 28.97 -25.11 52.15
CA GLU A 43 28.94 -23.81 51.47
C GLU A 43 29.08 -23.97 49.95
N TYR A 44 30.02 -24.79 49.47
CA TYR A 44 30.18 -25.08 48.04
C TYR A 44 28.95 -25.76 47.44
N LEU A 45 28.32 -26.70 48.16
CA LEU A 45 27.11 -27.37 47.70
C LEU A 45 25.93 -26.39 47.60
N ASP A 46 25.80 -25.48 48.56
CA ASP A 46 24.76 -24.44 48.55
C ASP A 46 24.99 -23.43 47.42
N LEU A 47 26.24 -22.98 47.21
CA LEU A 47 26.62 -22.09 46.12
C LEU A 47 26.37 -22.74 44.76
N ARG A 48 26.76 -24.01 44.60
CA ARG A 48 26.52 -24.78 43.38
C ARG A 48 25.02 -24.92 43.10
N LYS A 49 24.21 -25.17 44.14
CA LYS A 49 22.76 -25.24 44.02
C LYS A 49 22.16 -23.90 43.61
N SER A 50 22.66 -22.78 44.16
CA SER A 50 22.25 -21.43 43.74
C SER A 50 22.60 -21.17 42.27
N LEU A 51 23.84 -21.44 41.87
CA LEU A 51 24.31 -21.25 40.50
C LEU A 51 23.48 -22.05 39.49
N TYR A 52 23.12 -23.30 39.78
CA TYR A 52 22.24 -24.06 38.89
C TYR A 52 20.84 -23.44 38.77
N LYS A 53 20.29 -22.85 39.83
CA LYS A 53 19.02 -22.12 39.75
C LYS A 53 19.14 -20.89 38.87
N ASP A 54 20.24 -20.14 39.00
CA ASP A 54 20.49 -18.95 38.18
C ASP A 54 20.69 -19.31 36.71
N ILE A 55 21.46 -20.37 36.41
CA ILE A 55 21.64 -20.89 35.06
C ILE A 55 20.28 -21.27 34.45
N ASN A 56 19.48 -22.07 35.16
CA ASN A 56 18.18 -22.49 34.64
C ASN A 56 17.25 -21.29 34.39
N ARG A 57 17.26 -20.28 35.28
CA ARG A 57 16.48 -19.06 35.10
C ARG A 57 16.93 -18.29 33.85
N LEU A 58 18.23 -18.11 33.67
CA LEU A 58 18.79 -17.42 32.50
C LEU A 58 18.51 -18.20 31.20
N ASP A 59 18.57 -19.52 31.24
CA ASP A 59 18.22 -20.38 30.10
C ASP A 59 16.72 -20.23 29.75
N ASP A 60 15.84 -20.21 30.75
CA ASP A 60 14.41 -19.97 30.55
C ASP A 60 14.12 -18.58 29.97
N GLU A 61 14.79 -17.53 30.47
CA GLU A 61 14.71 -16.16 29.94
C GLU A 61 15.25 -16.06 28.51
N ALA A 62 16.38 -16.72 28.20
CA ALA A 62 16.93 -16.76 26.85
C ALA A 62 15.97 -17.46 25.89
N LEU A 63 15.32 -18.55 26.33
CA LEU A 63 14.31 -19.25 25.56
C LEU A 63 13.05 -18.41 25.33
N SER A 64 12.58 -17.64 26.32
CA SER A 64 11.43 -16.76 26.15
C SER A 64 11.74 -15.61 25.20
N LEU A 65 12.86 -14.91 25.39
CA LEU A 65 13.32 -13.82 24.52
C LEU A 65 13.52 -14.29 23.07
N THR A 66 14.06 -15.49 22.86
CA THR A 66 14.22 -16.05 21.52
C THR A 66 12.87 -16.33 20.85
N LYS A 67 11.86 -16.79 21.60
CA LYS A 67 10.50 -17.00 21.08
C LYS A 67 9.83 -15.67 20.71
N GLU A 68 9.96 -14.67 21.57
CA GLU A 68 9.44 -13.32 21.32
C GLU A 68 10.08 -12.68 20.10
N LEU A 69 11.41 -12.76 19.98
CA LEU A 69 12.15 -12.27 18.82
C LEU A 69 11.66 -12.93 17.52
N ARG A 70 11.51 -14.26 17.51
CA ARG A 70 10.99 -14.96 16.32
C ARG A 70 9.55 -14.58 15.98
N ALA A 71 8.73 -14.29 16.99
CA ALA A 71 7.36 -13.82 16.77
C ALA A 71 7.36 -12.41 16.14
N LEU A 72 8.21 -11.51 16.63
CA LEU A 72 8.39 -10.17 16.11
C LEU A 72 8.94 -10.17 14.68
N GLU A 73 9.97 -10.96 14.39
CA GLU A 73 10.53 -11.11 13.04
C GLU A 73 9.47 -11.60 12.04
N LYS A 74 8.63 -12.56 12.46
CA LYS A 74 7.52 -13.04 11.64
C LYS A 74 6.48 -11.95 11.38
N GLU A 75 6.14 -11.18 12.41
CA GLU A 75 5.21 -10.06 12.28
C GLU A 75 5.76 -8.96 11.36
N GLU A 76 7.04 -8.61 11.49
CA GLU A 76 7.72 -7.65 10.64
C GLU A 76 7.71 -8.12 9.18
N SER A 77 8.07 -9.38 8.93
CA SER A 77 8.03 -9.99 7.59
C SER A 77 6.63 -9.96 6.99
N GLN A 78 5.59 -10.23 7.80
CA GLN A 78 4.20 -10.14 7.36
C GLN A 78 3.81 -8.70 7.02
N ARG A 79 4.17 -7.72 7.87
CA ARG A 79 3.92 -6.30 7.61
C ARG A 79 4.61 -5.82 6.33
N ALA A 80 5.88 -6.19 6.14
CA ALA A 80 6.64 -5.87 4.93
C ALA A 80 5.99 -6.46 3.67
N THR A 81 5.46 -7.69 3.76
CA THR A 81 4.72 -8.33 2.67
C THR A 81 3.41 -7.59 2.37
N ASN A 82 2.64 -7.26 3.42
CA ASN A 82 1.37 -6.54 3.27
C ASN A 82 1.57 -5.15 2.66
N LEU A 83 2.61 -4.41 3.07
CA LEU A 83 2.96 -3.12 2.48
C LEU A 83 3.25 -3.24 0.98
N LYS A 84 4.06 -4.23 0.58
CA LYS A 84 4.35 -4.49 -0.84
C LYS A 84 3.10 -4.83 -1.65
N ILE A 85 2.13 -5.53 -1.05
CA ILE A 85 0.86 -5.83 -1.71
C ILE A 85 0.06 -4.54 -1.87
N LEU A 86 -0.06 -3.73 -0.82
CA LEU A 86 -0.80 -2.48 -0.85
C LEU A 86 -0.21 -1.47 -1.86
N ASP A 87 1.11 -1.38 -1.94
CA ASP A 87 1.79 -0.52 -2.93
C ASP A 87 1.45 -0.96 -4.35
N ARG A 88 1.47 -2.27 -4.62
CA ARG A 88 1.08 -2.80 -5.94
C ARG A 88 -0.39 -2.54 -6.26
N GLU A 89 -1.29 -2.67 -5.29
CA GLU A 89 -2.71 -2.36 -5.46
C GLU A 89 -2.93 -0.87 -5.76
N LEU A 90 -2.21 0.01 -5.05
CA LEU A 90 -2.25 1.45 -5.26
C LEU A 90 -1.73 1.83 -6.65
N ASP A 91 -0.61 1.25 -7.08
CA ASP A 91 -0.05 1.49 -8.41
C ASP A 91 -1.01 0.99 -9.51
N LYS A 92 -1.57 -0.21 -9.33
CA LYS A 92 -2.58 -0.74 -10.24
C LYS A 92 -3.80 0.19 -10.33
N SER A 93 -4.30 0.64 -9.18
CA SER A 93 -5.44 1.56 -9.12
C SER A 93 -5.16 2.88 -9.86
N LYS A 94 -3.95 3.44 -9.70
CA LYS A 94 -3.53 4.63 -10.44
C LYS A 94 -3.49 4.38 -11.95
N THR A 95 -2.95 3.24 -12.38
CA THR A 95 -2.93 2.85 -13.79
C THR A 95 -4.34 2.70 -14.36
N ASP A 96 -5.25 2.05 -13.63
CA ASP A 96 -6.63 1.83 -14.05
C ASP A 96 -7.39 3.16 -14.20
N VAL A 97 -7.21 4.10 -13.25
CA VAL A 97 -7.82 5.43 -13.31
C VAL A 97 -7.29 6.21 -14.51
N LYS A 98 -5.97 6.21 -14.73
CA LYS A 98 -5.36 6.88 -15.89
C LYS A 98 -5.88 6.32 -17.20
N TYR A 99 -5.98 4.99 -17.30
CA TYR A 99 -6.54 4.32 -18.47
C TYR A 99 -8.00 4.75 -18.72
N ALA A 100 -8.82 4.83 -17.68
CA ALA A 100 -10.20 5.29 -17.81
C ALA A 100 -10.30 6.75 -18.29
N ILE A 101 -9.44 7.64 -17.77
CA ILE A 101 -9.35 9.05 -18.21
C ILE A 101 -9.00 9.13 -19.70
N ASP A 102 -7.99 8.37 -20.14
CA ASP A 102 -7.55 8.34 -21.53
C ASP A 102 -8.66 7.80 -22.46
N LEU A 103 -9.37 6.75 -22.03
CA LEU A 103 -10.49 6.19 -22.78
C LEU A 103 -11.63 7.20 -22.94
N LEU A 104 -11.99 7.92 -21.87
CA LEU A 104 -13.03 8.95 -21.93
C LEU A 104 -12.61 10.14 -22.79
N ASN A 105 -11.33 10.51 -22.79
CA ASN A 105 -10.79 11.54 -23.68
C ASN A 105 -10.91 11.13 -25.15
N GLN A 106 -10.56 9.88 -25.48
CA GLN A 106 -10.74 9.33 -26.82
C GLN A 106 -12.22 9.29 -27.21
N TYR A 107 -13.10 8.90 -26.28
CA TYR A 107 -14.54 8.92 -26.50
C TYR A 107 -15.05 10.33 -26.81
N SER A 108 -14.65 11.35 -26.06
CA SER A 108 -15.03 12.75 -26.33
C SER A 108 -14.70 13.17 -27.76
N LYS A 109 -13.47 12.88 -28.21
CA LYS A 109 -13.04 13.15 -29.58
C LYS A 109 -13.84 12.35 -30.62
N ALA A 110 -14.09 11.07 -30.34
CA ALA A 110 -14.87 10.20 -31.21
C ALA A 110 -16.35 10.61 -31.29
N LEU A 111 -16.92 11.16 -30.21
CA LEU A 111 -18.27 11.70 -30.22
C LEU A 111 -18.36 12.85 -31.21
N VAL A 112 -17.48 13.86 -31.08
CA VAL A 112 -17.45 15.05 -31.94
C VAL A 112 -17.29 14.69 -33.43
N THR A 113 -16.42 13.72 -33.76
CA THR A 113 -16.19 13.33 -35.17
C THR A 113 -17.33 12.52 -35.78
N ARG A 114 -18.20 11.92 -34.96
CA ARG A 114 -19.36 11.13 -35.40
C ARG A 114 -20.66 11.94 -35.41
N LEU A 115 -20.67 13.17 -34.90
CA LEU A 115 -21.83 14.05 -34.99
C LEU A 115 -22.05 14.47 -36.43
N HIS A 116 -23.31 14.53 -36.85
CA HIS A 116 -23.66 15.22 -38.09
C HIS A 116 -23.30 16.71 -37.93
N PRO A 117 -22.78 17.41 -38.96
CA PRO A 117 -22.43 18.84 -38.86
C PRO A 117 -23.54 19.73 -38.28
N ALA A 118 -24.79 19.37 -38.55
CA ALA A 118 -25.99 20.00 -37.99
C ALA A 118 -26.09 19.92 -36.46
N GLU A 119 -25.73 18.78 -35.88
CA GLU A 119 -25.77 18.54 -34.43
C GLU A 119 -24.61 19.25 -33.70
N GLY A 120 -23.58 19.68 -34.43
CA GLY A 120 -22.45 20.40 -33.86
C GLY A 120 -22.86 21.62 -33.04
N GLN A 121 -23.93 22.31 -33.45
CA GLN A 121 -24.48 23.48 -32.75
C GLN A 121 -25.04 23.15 -31.36
N LEU A 122 -25.46 21.90 -31.11
CA LEU A 122 -26.00 21.47 -29.83
C LEU A 122 -24.90 21.03 -28.87
N TYR A 123 -23.90 20.31 -29.39
CA TYR A 123 -22.98 19.55 -28.56
C TYR A 123 -21.55 20.09 -28.54
N ASN A 124 -21.04 20.69 -29.63
CA ASN A 124 -19.61 21.00 -29.74
C ASN A 124 -19.12 21.95 -28.63
N ASP A 125 -19.87 23.01 -28.35
CA ASP A 125 -19.45 24.00 -27.34
C ASP A 125 -19.51 23.41 -25.93
N THR A 126 -20.53 22.61 -25.64
CA THR A 126 -20.68 21.93 -24.34
C THR A 126 -19.55 20.93 -24.13
N VAL A 127 -19.27 20.09 -25.12
CA VAL A 127 -18.18 19.10 -25.06
C VAL A 127 -16.83 19.80 -24.93
N LYS A 128 -16.57 20.86 -25.70
CA LYS A 128 -15.33 21.66 -25.59
C LYS A 128 -15.15 22.26 -24.19
N LYS A 129 -16.21 22.81 -23.59
CA LYS A 129 -16.15 23.38 -22.23
C LYS A 129 -15.82 22.32 -21.20
N ILE A 130 -16.43 21.14 -21.31
CA ILE A 130 -16.14 20.01 -20.41
C ILE A 130 -14.69 19.55 -20.58
N ASP A 131 -14.21 19.40 -21.82
CA ASP A 131 -12.83 19.01 -22.09
C ASP A 131 -11.83 20.03 -21.54
N GLN A 132 -12.10 21.33 -21.72
CA GLN A 132 -11.26 22.39 -21.15
C GLN A 132 -11.24 22.36 -19.63
N LYS A 133 -12.40 22.17 -18.99
CA LYS A 133 -12.49 22.07 -17.53
C LYS A 133 -11.79 20.81 -17.00
N ALA A 134 -11.91 19.68 -17.69
CA ALA A 134 -11.18 18.47 -17.35
C ALA A 134 -9.65 18.68 -17.41
N LEU A 135 -9.15 19.41 -18.41
CA LEU A 135 -7.73 19.76 -18.52
C LEU A 135 -7.25 20.64 -17.35
N THR A 136 -8.08 21.56 -16.85
CA THR A 136 -7.73 22.36 -15.67
C THR A 136 -7.68 21.57 -14.36
N LEU A 137 -8.27 20.37 -14.34
CA LEU A 137 -8.35 19.49 -13.18
C LEU A 137 -7.36 18.31 -13.27
N ALA A 138 -6.38 18.36 -14.18
CA ALA A 138 -5.43 17.27 -14.42
C ALA A 138 -4.61 16.88 -13.16
N ASP A 139 -4.48 17.77 -12.19
CA ASP A 139 -3.82 17.51 -10.91
C ASP A 139 -4.68 16.67 -9.95
N ASP A 140 -6.00 16.63 -10.14
CA ASP A 140 -6.93 15.79 -9.38
C ASP A 140 -7.60 14.76 -10.31
N PRO A 141 -7.07 13.52 -10.38
CA PRO A 141 -7.58 12.50 -11.30
C PRO A 141 -9.02 12.11 -11.01
N LYS A 142 -9.49 12.26 -9.77
CA LYS A 142 -10.90 11.99 -9.41
C LYS A 142 -11.80 13.06 -10.00
N ALA A 143 -11.44 14.34 -9.84
CA ALA A 143 -12.21 15.45 -10.40
C ALA A 143 -12.19 15.41 -11.94
N GLU A 144 -11.04 15.15 -12.55
CA GLU A 144 -10.91 15.00 -14.00
C GLU A 144 -11.83 13.87 -14.53
N LEU A 145 -11.82 12.70 -13.89
CA LEU A 145 -12.66 11.56 -14.27
C LEU A 145 -14.15 11.92 -14.22
N ILE A 146 -14.59 12.60 -13.15
CA ILE A 146 -16.00 13.01 -12.98
C ILE A 146 -16.43 13.99 -14.08
N GLU A 147 -15.59 14.97 -14.42
CA GLU A 147 -15.91 15.90 -15.50
C GLU A 147 -15.99 15.18 -16.85
N ARG A 148 -15.02 14.30 -17.16
CA ARG A 148 -15.03 13.55 -18.43
C ARG A 148 -16.24 12.61 -18.56
N CYS A 149 -16.74 12.06 -17.46
CA CYS A 149 -17.97 11.26 -17.44
C CYS A 149 -19.22 12.06 -17.89
N GLN A 150 -19.22 13.39 -17.79
CA GLN A 150 -20.33 14.20 -18.29
C GLN A 150 -20.48 14.10 -19.81
N VAL A 151 -19.38 13.98 -20.56
CA VAL A 151 -19.43 13.77 -22.02
C VAL A 151 -20.08 12.43 -22.36
N LEU A 152 -19.80 11.39 -21.58
CA LEU A 152 -20.44 10.09 -21.72
C LEU A 152 -21.95 10.20 -21.50
N LYS A 153 -22.39 10.96 -20.48
CA LYS A 153 -23.81 11.22 -20.24
C LYS A 153 -24.46 11.92 -21.43
N ILE A 154 -23.84 12.95 -22.00
CA ILE A 154 -24.33 13.64 -23.21
C ILE A 154 -24.51 12.64 -24.36
N GLY A 155 -23.55 11.73 -24.55
CA GLY A 155 -23.64 10.71 -25.58
C GLY A 155 -24.79 9.72 -25.37
N LEU A 156 -25.06 9.33 -24.12
CA LEU A 156 -26.22 8.49 -23.77
C LEU A 156 -27.54 9.22 -24.00
N ASP A 157 -27.64 10.48 -23.58
CA ASP A 157 -28.83 11.32 -23.79
C ASP A 157 -29.10 11.52 -25.29
N ARG A 158 -28.04 11.71 -26.08
CA ARG A 158 -28.12 11.77 -27.55
C ARG A 158 -28.63 10.46 -28.15
N LEU A 159 -28.15 9.29 -27.69
CA LEU A 159 -28.62 7.99 -28.18
C LEU A 159 -30.13 7.84 -27.97
N GLY A 160 -30.65 8.23 -26.81
CA GLY A 160 -32.09 8.25 -26.56
C GLY A 160 -32.85 9.21 -27.48
N SER A 161 -32.29 10.39 -27.74
CA SER A 161 -32.94 11.44 -28.53
C SER A 161 -32.99 11.15 -30.03
N ILE A 162 -32.06 10.36 -30.55
CA ILE A 162 -31.99 10.00 -31.98
C ILE A 162 -33.00 8.90 -32.34
N ILE A 163 -33.37 8.05 -31.38
CA ILE A 163 -34.36 6.99 -31.60
C ILE A 163 -35.73 7.64 -31.78
N GLY A 164 -36.23 7.65 -33.03
CA GLY A 164 -37.49 8.31 -33.41
C GLY A 164 -37.32 9.65 -34.14
N GLY A 165 -36.07 10.12 -34.27
CA GLY A 165 -35.73 11.37 -34.91
C GLY A 165 -35.78 12.56 -33.96
N HIS A 166 -34.86 13.50 -34.14
CA HIS A 166 -34.65 14.62 -33.24
C HIS A 166 -34.90 15.94 -33.97
N ARG A 167 -35.84 16.75 -33.48
CA ARG A 167 -36.11 18.11 -34.00
C ARG A 167 -35.51 19.15 -33.09
N PHE A 168 -34.80 20.11 -33.66
CA PHE A 168 -34.19 21.21 -32.90
C PHE A 168 -34.11 22.48 -33.75
N SER A 169 -34.16 23.64 -33.09
CA SER A 169 -33.94 24.92 -33.75
C SER A 169 -32.44 25.15 -33.95
N GLY A 170 -32.06 25.70 -35.10
CA GLY A 170 -30.67 25.96 -35.42
C GLY A 170 -30.51 26.75 -36.70
N LYS A 171 -29.25 27.03 -37.05
CA LYS A 171 -28.91 27.77 -38.26
C LYS A 171 -28.34 26.83 -39.31
N ALA A 172 -28.56 27.13 -40.57
CA ALA A 172 -27.98 26.38 -41.69
C ALA A 172 -27.54 27.33 -42.81
N LEU A 173 -26.59 26.88 -43.63
CA LEU A 173 -26.13 27.62 -44.81
C LEU A 173 -26.96 27.22 -46.03
N LYS A 174 -27.68 28.17 -46.62
CA LYS A 174 -28.34 28.03 -47.91
C LYS A 174 -27.28 27.94 -49.01
N ASN A 175 -27.16 26.77 -49.64
CA ASN A 175 -26.17 26.50 -50.71
C ASN A 175 -24.74 26.93 -50.34
N GLY A 176 -24.37 26.87 -49.05
CA GLY A 176 -23.03 27.20 -48.55
C GLY A 176 -22.69 28.70 -48.40
N SER A 177 -23.58 29.64 -48.76
CA SER A 177 -23.24 31.08 -48.78
C SER A 177 -23.98 31.94 -47.75
N GLN A 178 -25.25 31.66 -47.46
CA GLN A 178 -26.08 32.49 -46.58
C GLN A 178 -26.58 31.72 -45.36
N THR A 179 -26.37 32.27 -44.16
CA THR A 179 -26.90 31.66 -42.91
C THR A 179 -28.38 31.99 -42.75
N THR A 180 -29.21 30.98 -42.53
CA THR A 180 -30.66 31.10 -42.34
C THR A 180 -31.07 30.38 -41.06
N ASP A 181 -32.00 30.98 -40.31
CA ASP A 181 -32.54 30.41 -39.08
C ASP A 181 -33.76 29.54 -39.38
N GLY A 182 -33.81 28.36 -38.77
CA GLY A 182 -34.85 27.39 -39.06
C GLY A 182 -34.91 26.24 -38.07
N THR A 183 -35.69 25.23 -38.44
CA THR A 183 -35.84 23.99 -37.70
C THR A 183 -35.14 22.87 -38.46
N LEU A 184 -34.32 22.11 -37.74
CA LEU A 184 -33.65 20.91 -38.23
C LEU A 184 -34.35 19.67 -37.72
N LEU A 185 -34.52 18.68 -38.59
CA LEU A 185 -34.99 17.34 -38.25
C LEU A 185 -33.89 16.33 -38.60
N LEU A 186 -33.31 15.72 -37.58
CA LEU A 186 -32.40 14.59 -37.71
C LEU A 186 -33.22 13.30 -37.76
N ALA A 187 -33.21 12.61 -38.89
CA ALA A 187 -33.88 11.33 -39.09
C ALA A 187 -32.86 10.30 -39.61
N GLY A 188 -32.26 9.56 -38.69
CA GLY A 188 -31.17 8.63 -39.01
C GLY A 188 -29.93 9.39 -39.53
N PRO A 189 -29.32 8.97 -40.64
CA PRO A 189 -28.13 9.64 -41.21
C PRO A 189 -28.47 10.94 -41.96
N SER A 190 -29.75 11.23 -42.17
CA SER A 190 -30.21 12.38 -42.96
C SER A 190 -30.73 13.48 -42.04
N VAL A 191 -30.38 14.72 -42.37
CA VAL A 191 -30.88 15.91 -41.69
C VAL A 191 -31.64 16.78 -42.67
N PHE A 192 -32.87 17.12 -42.33
CA PHE A 192 -33.73 18.03 -43.08
C PHE A 192 -33.74 19.39 -42.41
N PHE A 193 -33.82 20.46 -43.20
CA PHE A 193 -33.91 21.84 -42.71
C PHE A 193 -35.12 22.52 -43.35
N ALA A 194 -35.88 23.24 -42.52
CA ALA A 194 -36.93 24.14 -42.94
C ALA A 194 -36.69 25.53 -42.34
N SER A 195 -36.64 26.56 -43.19
CA SER A 195 -36.51 27.96 -42.77
C SER A 195 -37.73 28.40 -41.96
N THR A 196 -37.50 29.27 -40.97
CA THR A 196 -38.60 29.90 -40.20
C THR A 196 -39.58 30.69 -41.07
N ASP A 197 -39.10 31.25 -42.18
CA ASP A 197 -39.91 32.01 -43.14
C ASP A 197 -40.62 31.10 -44.18
N ASN A 198 -40.47 29.78 -44.10
CA ASN A 198 -40.92 28.79 -45.10
C ASN A 198 -40.42 29.07 -46.54
N THR A 199 -39.39 29.92 -46.70
CA THR A 199 -38.83 30.31 -48.00
C THR A 199 -37.82 29.31 -48.54
N PHE A 200 -37.35 28.38 -47.71
CA PHE A 200 -36.27 27.46 -48.05
C PHE A 200 -36.39 26.16 -47.25
N GLU A 201 -36.39 25.05 -47.98
CA GLU A 201 -36.43 23.70 -47.43
C GLU A 201 -35.42 22.84 -48.17
N GLY A 202 -34.74 21.95 -47.44
CA GLY A 202 -33.66 21.18 -48.03
C GLY A 202 -33.11 20.08 -47.16
N VAL A 203 -32.12 19.37 -47.70
CA VAL A 203 -31.35 18.33 -47.00
C VAL A 203 -29.96 18.86 -46.68
N ALA A 204 -29.55 18.72 -45.43
CA ALA A 204 -28.21 19.06 -45.00
C ALA A 204 -27.20 18.01 -45.47
N THR A 205 -26.08 18.50 -45.99
CA THR A 205 -24.95 17.67 -46.40
C THR A 205 -24.09 17.28 -45.21
N TYR A 206 -23.41 16.14 -45.34
CA TYR A 206 -22.45 15.66 -44.34
C TYR A 206 -21.07 16.35 -44.44
N ALA A 207 -20.85 17.17 -45.48
CA ALA A 207 -19.56 17.81 -45.72
C ALA A 207 -19.34 18.98 -44.74
N ALA A 208 -18.25 18.93 -44.00
CA ALA A 208 -17.82 20.05 -43.17
C ALA A 208 -17.47 21.25 -44.07
N THR A 209 -18.23 22.34 -43.94
CA THR A 209 -18.09 23.53 -44.81
C THR A 209 -17.12 24.57 -44.22
N GLY A 210 -16.28 24.19 -43.25
CA GLY A 210 -15.38 25.09 -42.51
C GLY A 210 -16.10 26.07 -41.56
N THR A 211 -17.43 26.08 -41.56
CA THR A 211 -18.30 26.84 -40.65
C THR A 211 -18.95 25.90 -39.64
N PRO A 212 -19.44 26.41 -38.49
CA PRO A 212 -20.14 25.59 -37.49
C PRO A 212 -21.55 25.18 -37.93
N TYR A 213 -21.98 25.58 -39.14
CA TYR A 213 -23.33 25.40 -39.64
C TYR A 213 -23.34 24.41 -40.81
N PRO A 214 -24.32 23.50 -40.88
CA PRO A 214 -24.44 22.57 -42.00
C PRO A 214 -24.81 23.32 -43.30
N SER A 215 -24.23 22.90 -44.42
CA SER A 215 -24.68 23.34 -45.74
C SER A 215 -25.90 22.54 -46.17
N VAL A 216 -26.96 23.23 -46.56
CA VAL A 216 -28.24 22.66 -46.98
C VAL A 216 -28.43 22.88 -48.47
N LEU A 217 -28.76 21.79 -49.16
CA LEU A 217 -29.15 21.80 -50.57
C LEU A 217 -30.67 21.87 -50.68
N ALA A 218 -31.17 22.79 -51.49
CA ALA A 218 -32.59 22.98 -51.73
C ALA A 218 -33.24 21.71 -52.31
N LEU A 219 -34.45 21.38 -51.87
CA LEU A 219 -35.26 20.32 -52.50
C LEU A 219 -36.04 20.80 -53.73
N LYS A 220 -35.92 22.08 -54.12
CA LYS A 220 -36.43 22.64 -55.37
C LYS A 220 -35.72 23.95 -55.73
#